data_AF-A0A8T4XRL5-F1
#
_entry.id   AF-A0A8T4XRL5-F1
#
_cell.length_a   1.000
_cell.length_b   1.000
_cell.length_c   1.000
_cell.angle_alpha   90.00
_cell.angle_beta   90.00
_cell.angle_gamma   90.00
#
_symmetry.space_group_name_H-M   'P 1'
#
loop_
_entity.id
_entity.type
_entity.pdbx_description
1 polymer ?
#
loop_
_entity_poly.entity_id
_entity_poly.type
_entity_poly.pdbx_seq_one_letter_code
_entity_poly.pdbx_strand_id
1 'polypeptide(L)'
;MSETSLDAKLKEAFPDEVVNKRLSLTQEVSRLPRFISEYAIRDICGEKADPKALALLAKFVQRFYPEPKERHRVLNELMSKGEYTLLDEFKVTVDPKKGLRRVEIPSLGVQDAMIMPSILEEHKALLEAGMWGTATLKYQPPKFGGEEQEQTPILVASFAPLQYSNISLEDYKRRRERFSTEEWLDVLMNSLGMNPAVYSERQKLLYISRLIPLVEQNVNFVELGPRATGKSFLFRNISY
;
A
#
# COMPACT_ATOMS: atom_id res chain seq x y z
N MET A 1 -3.97 26.26 -20.97
CA MET A 1 -5.32 25.99 -20.45
C MET A 1 -5.17 25.62 -18.98
N SER A 2 -5.88 26.31 -18.09
CA SER A 2 -5.63 26.27 -16.65
C SER A 2 -5.88 24.88 -16.05
N GLU A 3 -4.91 24.33 -15.31
CA GLU A 3 -4.99 23.08 -14.52
C GLU A 3 -6.33 22.93 -13.75
N THR A 4 -6.94 24.06 -13.39
CA THR A 4 -8.22 24.16 -12.69
C THR A 4 -9.40 23.49 -13.41
N SER A 5 -9.39 23.33 -14.74
CA SER A 5 -10.51 22.67 -15.45
C SER A 5 -10.41 21.15 -15.44
N LEU A 6 -9.19 20.59 -15.58
CA LEU A 6 -8.99 19.14 -15.61
C LEU A 6 -9.14 18.52 -14.22
N ASP A 7 -8.65 19.19 -13.18
CA ASP A 7 -8.81 18.75 -11.80
C ASP A 7 -10.28 18.71 -11.38
N ALA A 8 -11.07 19.71 -11.75
CA ALA A 8 -12.51 19.74 -11.47
C ALA A 8 -13.24 18.60 -12.19
N LYS A 9 -12.92 18.38 -13.47
CA LYS A 9 -13.49 17.31 -14.29
C LYS A 9 -13.12 15.92 -13.77
N LEU A 10 -11.89 15.74 -13.30
CA LEU A 10 -11.44 14.51 -12.64
C LEU A 10 -12.24 14.22 -11.38
N LYS A 11 -12.42 15.22 -10.50
CA LYS A 11 -13.20 15.07 -9.27
C LYS A 11 -14.66 14.74 -9.55
N GLU A 12 -15.25 15.34 -10.58
CA GLU A 12 -16.63 15.05 -10.96
C GLU A 12 -16.78 13.62 -11.53
N ALA A 13 -15.83 13.18 -12.36
CA ALA A 13 -15.88 11.85 -12.94
C ALA A 13 -15.46 10.75 -11.95
N PHE A 14 -14.56 11.05 -11.01
CA PHE A 14 -13.91 10.11 -10.10
C PHE A 14 -13.83 10.64 -8.66
N PRO A 15 -14.97 10.91 -8.00
CA PRO A 15 -14.99 11.57 -6.69
C PRO A 15 -14.19 10.81 -5.61
N ASP A 16 -14.26 9.48 -5.61
CA ASP A 16 -13.62 8.64 -4.59
C ASP A 16 -12.23 8.11 -4.99
N GLU A 17 -11.73 8.46 -6.18
CA GLU A 17 -10.45 7.95 -6.71
C GLU A 17 -9.39 9.06 -6.89
N VAL A 18 -9.72 10.30 -6.53
CA VAL A 18 -8.82 11.45 -6.65
C VAL A 18 -8.22 11.79 -5.29
N VAL A 19 -6.89 11.78 -5.22
CA VAL A 19 -6.14 12.08 -3.99
C VAL A 19 -5.21 13.27 -4.21
N ASN A 20 -5.15 14.17 -3.22
CA ASN A 20 -4.16 15.23 -3.22
C ASN A 20 -2.77 14.69 -2.84
N LYS A 21 -1.99 14.29 -3.84
CA LYS A 21 -0.64 13.73 -3.70
C LYS A 21 0.37 14.65 -3.01
N ARG A 22 0.11 15.96 -2.89
CA ARG A 22 1.03 16.86 -2.16
C ARG A 22 1.07 16.52 -0.66
N LEU A 23 0.01 15.90 -0.14
CA LEU A 23 -0.08 15.51 1.27
C LEU A 23 0.79 14.29 1.61
N SER A 24 1.16 13.45 0.64
CA SER A 24 2.07 12.32 0.89
C SER A 24 3.52 12.76 1.09
N LEU A 25 3.85 14.01 0.77
CA LEU A 25 5.18 14.59 0.97
C LEU A 25 5.40 15.11 2.39
N THR A 26 4.38 15.08 3.27
CA THR A 26 4.53 15.45 4.68
C THR A 26 5.43 14.44 5.39
N GLN A 27 6.33 14.92 6.26
CA GLN A 27 7.42 14.14 6.88
C GLN A 27 6.98 12.81 7.52
N GLU A 28 5.80 12.78 8.13
CA GLU A 28 5.31 11.58 8.83
C GLU A 28 4.80 10.53 7.85
N VAL A 29 4.15 10.97 6.77
CA VAL A 29 3.47 10.17 5.75
C VAL A 29 4.46 9.68 4.69
N SER A 30 5.52 10.45 4.41
CA SER A 30 6.55 10.09 3.43
C SER A 30 7.36 8.85 3.80
N ARG A 31 7.20 8.34 5.03
CA ARG A 31 7.80 7.09 5.51
C ARG A 31 7.06 5.83 5.01
N LEU A 32 5.80 5.99 4.63
CA LEU A 32 4.98 4.90 4.09
C LEU A 32 5.30 4.68 2.61
N PRO A 33 5.13 3.46 2.09
CA PRO A 33 5.03 3.25 0.66
C PRO A 33 3.98 4.17 0.02
N ARG A 34 4.22 4.59 -1.22
CA ARG A 34 3.38 5.61 -1.87
C ARG A 34 1.91 5.21 -1.97
N PHE A 35 1.62 3.99 -2.36
CA PHE A 35 0.23 3.52 -2.48
C PHE A 35 -0.49 3.46 -1.12
N ILE A 36 0.24 3.16 -0.03
CA ILE A 36 -0.29 3.16 1.35
C ILE A 36 -0.58 4.58 1.83
N SER A 37 0.35 5.51 1.58
CA SER A 37 0.10 6.91 1.91
C SER A 37 -1.09 7.48 1.12
N GLU A 38 -1.21 7.17 -0.18
CA GLU A 38 -2.34 7.62 -1.00
C GLU A 38 -3.66 7.03 -0.50
N TYR A 39 -3.70 5.75 -0.12
CA TYR A 39 -4.86 5.14 0.52
C TYR A 39 -5.23 5.82 1.85
N ALA A 40 -4.25 6.02 2.74
CA ALA A 40 -4.49 6.61 4.05
C ALA A 40 -4.92 8.08 3.96
N ILE A 41 -4.39 8.84 2.99
CA ILE A 41 -4.84 10.20 2.71
C ILE A 41 -6.30 10.18 2.23
N ARG A 42 -6.65 9.28 1.32
CA ARG A 42 -8.03 9.14 0.84
C ARG A 42 -8.99 8.85 2.00
N ASP A 43 -8.67 7.86 2.83
CA ASP A 43 -9.53 7.37 3.90
C ASP A 43 -9.69 8.39 5.06
N ILE A 44 -8.58 9.03 5.46
CA ILE A 44 -8.57 9.91 6.65
C ILE A 44 -8.79 11.38 6.30
N CYS A 45 -8.23 11.86 5.18
CA CYS A 45 -8.30 13.27 4.80
C CYS A 45 -9.42 13.58 3.81
N GLY A 46 -9.84 12.61 3.00
CA GLY A 46 -10.75 12.86 1.89
C GLY A 46 -10.24 13.99 0.98
N GLU A 47 -11.17 14.76 0.42
CA GLU A 47 -10.84 15.79 -0.58
C GLU A 47 -10.19 17.05 0.00
N LYS A 48 -10.46 17.38 1.27
CA LYS A 48 -10.03 18.65 1.89
C LYS A 48 -8.83 18.39 2.79
N ALA A 49 -7.71 19.02 2.44
CA ALA A 49 -6.51 19.10 3.27
C ALA A 49 -6.74 19.99 4.51
N ASP A 50 -7.68 19.61 5.37
CA ASP A 50 -7.88 20.24 6.66
C ASP A 50 -6.67 19.89 7.56
N PRO A 51 -6.03 20.87 8.21
CA PRO A 51 -5.01 20.62 9.23
C PRO A 51 -5.40 19.55 10.26
N LYS A 52 -6.68 19.44 10.61
CA LYS A 52 -7.16 18.39 11.53
C LYS A 52 -7.00 16.99 10.95
N ALA A 53 -7.33 16.80 9.68
CA ALA A 53 -7.21 15.52 9.03
C ALA A 53 -5.74 15.09 8.88
N LEU A 54 -4.86 16.04 8.57
CA LEU A 54 -3.42 15.80 8.56
C LEU A 54 -2.88 15.37 9.93
N ALA A 55 -3.36 16.01 11.01
CA ALA A 55 -2.99 15.60 12.36
C ALA A 55 -3.53 14.20 12.74
N LEU A 56 -4.70 13.81 12.22
CA LEU A 56 -5.24 12.46 12.39
C LEU A 56 -4.41 11.43 11.62
N LEU A 57 -4.06 11.72 10.37
CA LEU A 57 -3.20 10.88 9.54
C LEU A 57 -1.82 10.70 10.19
N ALA A 58 -1.22 11.79 10.66
CA ALA A 58 0.04 11.76 11.41
C ALA A 58 -0.04 10.83 12.63
N LYS A 59 -1.09 10.97 13.44
CA LYS A 59 -1.34 10.11 14.60
C LYS A 59 -1.56 8.66 14.21
N PHE A 60 -2.28 8.39 13.12
CA PHE A 60 -2.47 7.04 12.60
C PHE A 60 -1.13 6.40 12.24
N VAL A 61 -0.29 7.09 11.46
CA VAL A 61 1.04 6.58 11.08
C VAL A 61 1.92 6.38 12.31
N GLN A 62 1.99 7.35 13.22
CA GLN A 62 2.78 7.20 14.45
C GLN A 62 2.29 6.06 15.36
N ARG A 63 0.98 5.79 15.38
CA ARG A 63 0.39 4.74 16.22
C ARG A 63 0.60 3.35 15.63
N PHE A 64 0.33 3.20 14.33
CA PHE A 64 0.22 1.90 13.70
C PHE A 64 1.46 1.52 12.88
N TYR A 65 2.30 2.45 12.43
CA TYR A 65 3.49 2.15 11.62
C TYR A 65 4.78 2.42 12.42
N PRO A 66 5.24 1.45 13.24
CA PRO A 66 6.43 1.63 14.06
C PRO A 66 7.70 1.69 13.21
N GLU A 67 8.68 2.48 13.64
CA GLU A 67 9.98 2.46 12.97
C GLU A 67 10.77 1.19 13.32
N PRO A 68 11.65 0.69 12.44
CA PRO A 68 12.46 -0.50 12.73
C PRO A 68 13.26 -0.42 14.04
N LYS A 69 13.69 0.79 14.45
CA LYS A 69 14.39 1.02 15.73
C LYS A 69 13.48 0.82 16.97
N GLU A 70 12.16 0.94 16.80
CA GLU A 70 11.17 0.80 17.86
C GLU A 70 10.69 -0.65 18.05
N ARG A 71 11.17 -1.60 17.23
CA ARG A 71 10.81 -3.01 17.29
C ARG A 71 10.73 -3.57 18.71
N HIS A 72 11.77 -3.38 19.52
CA HIS A 72 11.82 -3.91 20.88
C HIS A 72 10.81 -3.26 21.82
N ARG A 73 10.50 -1.97 21.62
CA ARG A 73 9.45 -1.27 22.37
C ARG A 73 8.09 -1.88 22.06
N VAL A 74 7.80 -2.11 20.77
CA VAL A 74 6.53 -2.69 20.32
C VAL A 74 6.37 -4.13 20.81
N LEU A 75 7.41 -4.96 20.68
CA LEU A 75 7.39 -6.33 21.21
C LEU A 75 7.18 -6.36 22.73
N ASN A 76 7.87 -5.50 23.47
CA ASN A 76 7.67 -5.38 24.91
C ASN A 76 6.25 -4.94 25.27
N GLU A 77 5.68 -3.98 24.53
CA GLU A 77 4.29 -3.54 24.71
C GLU A 77 3.29 -4.66 24.41
N LEU A 78 3.50 -5.40 23.32
CA LEU A 78 2.71 -6.58 22.96
C LEU A 78 2.76 -7.66 24.05
N MET A 79 3.95 -7.95 24.59
CA MET A 79 4.11 -8.93 25.68
C MET A 79 3.48 -8.45 27.00
N SER A 80 3.55 -7.16 27.29
CA SER A 80 3.03 -6.59 28.55
C SER A 80 1.52 -6.43 28.54
N LYS A 81 0.95 -5.97 27.42
CA LYS A 81 -0.49 -5.70 27.28
C LYS A 81 -1.27 -6.88 26.72
N GLY A 82 -0.59 -7.85 26.13
CA GLY A 82 -1.18 -9.03 25.49
C GLY A 82 -1.64 -8.80 24.05
N GLU A 83 -1.82 -7.54 23.62
CA GLU A 83 -2.21 -7.20 22.25
C GLU A 83 -1.54 -5.93 21.74
N TYR A 84 -1.33 -5.87 20.42
CA TYR A 84 -0.82 -4.69 19.72
C TYR A 84 -1.32 -4.69 18.27
N THR A 85 -1.82 -3.55 17.79
CA THR A 85 -2.24 -3.40 16.40
C THR A 85 -1.21 -2.57 15.64
N LEU A 86 -0.80 -3.05 14.47
CA LEU A 86 0.18 -2.36 13.61
C LEU A 86 -0.16 -2.51 12.13
N LEU A 87 0.40 -1.62 11.33
CA LEU A 87 0.38 -1.58 9.88
C LEU A 87 1.70 -2.14 9.36
N ASP A 88 1.63 -3.15 8.49
CA ASP A 88 2.79 -3.76 7.84
C ASP A 88 2.40 -4.46 6.53
N GLU A 89 3.41 -4.98 5.85
CA GLU A 89 3.27 -5.98 4.79
C GLU A 89 3.29 -7.38 5.40
N PHE A 90 2.15 -8.06 5.39
CA PHE A 90 2.02 -9.41 5.91
C PHE A 90 2.10 -10.42 4.78
N LYS A 91 2.97 -11.41 4.94
CA LYS A 91 3.12 -12.52 4.00
C LYS A 91 3.13 -13.84 4.73
N VAL A 92 2.45 -14.83 4.17
CA VAL A 92 2.31 -16.14 4.78
C VAL A 92 3.09 -17.18 3.98
N THR A 93 3.95 -17.92 4.67
CA THR A 93 4.63 -19.10 4.14
C THR A 93 4.07 -20.36 4.78
N VAL A 94 4.06 -21.45 4.01
CA VAL A 94 3.53 -22.74 4.46
C VAL A 94 4.67 -23.75 4.55
N ASP A 95 4.81 -24.39 5.71
CA ASP A 95 5.70 -25.53 5.91
C ASP A 95 4.85 -26.82 5.96
N PRO A 96 4.70 -27.53 4.83
CA PRO A 96 3.88 -28.73 4.79
C PRO A 96 4.46 -29.90 5.59
N LYS A 97 5.77 -29.92 5.87
CA LYS A 97 6.38 -30.99 6.66
C LYS A 97 5.99 -30.89 8.12
N LYS A 98 5.91 -29.66 8.62
CA LYS A 98 5.55 -29.35 10.01
C LYS A 98 4.07 -28.99 10.18
N GLY A 99 3.34 -28.83 9.09
CA GLY A 99 1.94 -28.39 9.09
C GLY A 99 1.76 -26.94 9.56
N LEU A 100 2.81 -26.12 9.48
CA LEU A 100 2.83 -24.77 10.05
C LEU A 100 2.56 -23.72 8.98
N ARG A 101 1.96 -22.61 9.41
CA ARG A 101 1.76 -21.40 8.60
C ARG A 101 2.42 -20.26 9.34
N ARG A 102 3.39 -19.64 8.69
CA ARG A 102 4.27 -18.63 9.28
C ARG A 102 4.01 -17.29 8.63
N VAL A 103 3.75 -16.28 9.45
CA VAL A 103 3.59 -14.91 9.01
C VAL A 103 4.89 -14.15 9.19
N GLU A 104 5.31 -13.47 8.14
CA GLU A 104 6.36 -12.47 8.18
C GLU A 104 5.77 -11.11 8.56
N ILE A 105 6.39 -10.46 9.54
CA ILE A 105 6.07 -9.12 10.03
C ILE A 105 7.37 -8.29 10.00
N PRO A 106 7.71 -7.69 8.85
CA PRO A 106 9.00 -7.03 8.62
C PRO A 106 9.35 -5.96 9.64
N SER A 107 8.40 -5.11 10.04
CA SER A 107 8.63 -4.04 11.02
C SER A 107 9.06 -4.56 12.39
N LEU A 108 8.64 -5.78 12.73
CA LEU A 108 9.01 -6.46 13.97
C LEU A 108 10.17 -7.45 13.79
N GLY A 109 10.65 -7.68 12.58
CA GLY A 109 11.66 -8.70 12.28
C GLY A 109 11.24 -10.11 12.69
N VAL A 110 9.93 -10.39 12.72
CA VAL A 110 9.36 -11.70 13.03
C VAL A 110 9.07 -12.41 11.73
N GLN A 111 9.52 -13.66 11.59
CA GLN A 111 9.39 -14.43 10.34
C GLN A 111 8.48 -15.66 10.48
N ASP A 112 8.07 -15.97 11.71
CA ASP A 112 7.44 -17.23 12.07
C ASP A 112 6.22 -17.05 12.99
N ALA A 113 5.60 -15.86 12.98
CA ALA A 113 4.36 -15.62 13.72
C ALA A 113 3.24 -16.56 13.26
N MET A 114 2.31 -16.85 14.16
CA MET A 114 1.13 -17.65 13.90
C MET A 114 0.02 -16.80 13.27
N ILE A 115 -0.94 -17.45 12.60
CA ILE A 115 -2.12 -16.80 12.01
C ILE A 115 -3.38 -17.62 12.24
N MET A 116 -4.49 -16.94 12.51
CA MET A 116 -5.79 -17.61 12.55
C MET A 116 -6.17 -18.14 11.16
N PRO A 117 -6.58 -19.41 11.02
CA PRO A 117 -6.96 -19.99 9.74
C PRO A 117 -8.07 -19.22 9.00
N SER A 118 -9.03 -18.66 9.73
CA SER A 118 -10.13 -17.86 9.17
C SER A 118 -9.64 -16.64 8.38
N ILE A 119 -8.53 -16.04 8.79
CA ILE A 119 -7.93 -14.89 8.10
C ILE A 119 -7.43 -15.31 6.71
N LEU A 120 -6.91 -16.53 6.56
CA LEU A 120 -6.42 -17.04 5.28
C LEU A 120 -7.56 -17.42 4.33
N GLU A 121 -8.69 -17.85 4.88
CA GLU A 121 -9.89 -18.15 4.09
C GLU A 121 -10.47 -16.87 3.48
N GLU A 122 -10.46 -15.78 4.25
CA GLU A 122 -10.94 -14.46 3.82
C GLU A 122 -9.92 -13.73 2.91
N HIS A 123 -8.62 -13.89 3.17
CA HIS A 123 -7.55 -13.12 2.53
C HIS A 123 -6.49 -14.01 1.90
N LYS A 124 -6.86 -14.73 0.84
CA LYS A 124 -5.98 -15.68 0.13
C LYS A 124 -4.70 -15.06 -0.42
N ALA A 125 -4.71 -13.79 -0.79
CA ALA A 125 -3.55 -13.09 -1.33
C ALA A 125 -2.36 -13.01 -0.33
N LEU A 126 -2.61 -13.19 0.98
CA LEU A 126 -1.54 -13.35 1.99
C LEU A 126 -0.61 -14.53 1.68
N LEU A 127 -1.11 -15.59 1.03
CA LEU A 127 -0.36 -16.80 0.66
C LEU A 127 0.36 -16.68 -0.68
N GLU A 128 0.06 -15.64 -1.47
CA GLU A 128 0.59 -15.44 -2.82
C GLU A 128 1.67 -14.35 -2.79
N ALA A 129 1.27 -13.10 -2.97
CA ALA A 129 2.17 -11.95 -2.98
C ALA A 129 2.40 -11.36 -1.59
N GLY A 130 1.49 -11.60 -0.63
CA GLY A 130 1.39 -10.84 0.62
C GLY A 130 0.41 -9.68 0.48
N MET A 131 0.07 -9.05 1.60
CA MET A 131 -0.87 -7.93 1.63
C MET A 131 -0.44 -6.89 2.66
N TRP A 132 -0.56 -5.62 2.28
CA TRP A 132 -0.50 -4.54 3.23
C TRP A 132 -1.82 -4.41 3.99
N GLY A 133 -1.74 -4.21 5.29
CA GLY A 133 -2.94 -4.09 6.13
C GLY A 133 -2.62 -3.75 7.56
N THR A 134 -3.67 -3.44 8.33
CA THR A 134 -3.54 -3.39 9.79
C THR A 134 -3.83 -4.77 10.35
N ALA A 135 -2.96 -5.27 11.22
CA ALA A 135 -3.16 -6.53 11.91
C ALA A 135 -3.16 -6.32 13.42
N THR A 136 -4.07 -7.01 14.11
CA THR A 136 -4.01 -7.10 15.57
C THR A 136 -3.26 -8.35 15.97
N LEU A 137 -2.13 -8.15 16.63
CA LEU A 137 -1.28 -9.20 17.17
C LEU A 137 -1.70 -9.50 18.60
N LYS A 138 -1.67 -10.78 18.98
CA LYS A 138 -1.81 -11.24 20.35
C LYS A 138 -0.60 -12.04 20.78
N TYR A 139 -0.11 -11.77 21.98
CA TYR A 139 0.95 -12.57 22.59
C TYR A 139 0.34 -13.77 23.30
N GLN A 140 0.72 -14.97 22.88
CA GLN A 140 0.23 -16.24 23.43
C GLN A 140 1.41 -17.04 23.97
N PRO A 141 1.90 -16.73 25.18
CA PRO A 141 3.05 -17.43 25.73
C PRO A 141 2.74 -18.93 25.86
N PRO A 142 3.73 -19.81 25.64
CA PRO A 142 3.56 -21.22 25.92
C PRO A 142 3.13 -21.42 27.38
N LYS A 143 2.20 -22.36 27.60
CA LYS A 143 1.79 -22.72 28.97
C LYS A 143 3.00 -23.26 29.73
N PHE A 144 3.16 -22.88 31.00
CA PHE A 144 4.21 -23.42 31.86
C PHE A 144 4.17 -24.97 31.84
N GLY A 145 5.27 -25.59 31.42
CA GLY A 145 5.40 -27.05 31.28
C GLY A 145 4.97 -27.64 29.94
N GLY A 146 4.63 -26.82 28.94
CA GLY A 146 4.39 -27.26 27.56
C GLY A 146 5.67 -27.43 26.75
N GLU A 147 5.57 -28.14 25.62
CA GLU A 147 6.65 -28.27 24.63
C GLU A 147 7.06 -26.88 24.09
N GLU A 148 8.34 -26.74 23.71
CA GLU A 148 8.82 -25.54 23.02
C GLU A 148 8.01 -25.33 21.74
N GLN A 149 7.39 -24.15 21.60
CA GLN A 149 6.70 -23.81 20.38
C GLN A 149 7.73 -23.52 19.28
N GLU A 150 7.61 -24.23 18.15
CA GLU A 150 8.47 -24.00 16.97
C GLU A 150 8.22 -22.64 16.27
N GLN A 151 7.16 -21.94 16.66
CA GLN A 151 6.79 -20.62 16.16
C GLN A 151 6.87 -19.60 17.28
N THR A 152 7.28 -18.38 16.94
CA THR A 152 7.18 -17.23 17.83
C THR A 152 5.74 -17.11 18.38
N PRO A 153 5.55 -16.95 19.72
CA PRO A 153 4.26 -16.87 20.40
C PRO A 153 3.46 -15.57 20.13
N ILE A 154 3.44 -15.15 18.87
CA ILE A 154 2.70 -14.00 18.36
C ILE A 154 1.68 -14.55 17.37
N LEU A 155 0.40 -14.31 17.65
CA LEU A 155 -0.72 -14.68 16.79
C LEU A 155 -1.27 -13.44 16.09
N VAL A 156 -1.35 -13.48 14.76
CA VAL A 156 -2.19 -12.56 13.99
C VAL A 156 -3.66 -12.96 14.22
N ALA A 157 -4.34 -12.18 15.05
CA ALA A 157 -5.71 -12.47 15.51
C ALA A 157 -6.78 -11.81 14.64
N SER A 158 -6.45 -10.70 13.99
CA SER A 158 -7.29 -10.09 12.94
C SER A 158 -6.40 -9.38 11.92
N PHE A 159 -6.91 -9.25 10.71
CA PHE A 159 -6.26 -8.54 9.62
C PHE A 159 -7.32 -7.74 8.86
N ALA A 160 -7.01 -6.47 8.59
CA ALA A 160 -7.81 -5.59 7.76
C ALA A 160 -6.91 -5.09 6.61
N PRO A 161 -7.12 -5.57 5.37
CA PRO A 161 -6.27 -5.21 4.24
C PRO A 161 -6.46 -3.74 3.85
N LEU A 162 -5.36 -3.06 3.53
CA LEU A 162 -5.39 -1.76 2.87
C LEU A 162 -5.45 -1.98 1.36
N GLN A 163 -6.64 -2.33 0.87
CA GLN A 163 -6.89 -2.54 -0.56
C GLN A 163 -7.92 -1.57 -1.10
N TYR A 164 -7.72 -1.18 -2.36
CA TYR A 164 -8.76 -0.55 -3.16
C TYR A 164 -9.82 -1.62 -3.47
N SER A 165 -10.91 -1.62 -2.73
CA SER A 165 -12.06 -2.49 -3.01
C SER A 165 -12.84 -1.95 -4.22
N ASN A 166 -13.37 -2.87 -5.04
CA ASN A 166 -14.38 -2.60 -6.07
C ASN A 166 -13.94 -1.80 -7.32
N ILE A 167 -12.72 -2.00 -7.85
CA ILE A 167 -12.33 -1.42 -9.15
C ILE A 167 -13.14 -2.10 -10.28
N SER A 168 -14.04 -1.35 -10.92
CA SER A 168 -14.78 -1.80 -12.10
C SER A 168 -14.18 -1.23 -13.38
N LEU A 169 -13.49 -2.05 -14.16
CA LEU A 169 -12.89 -1.63 -15.43
C LEU A 169 -13.91 -1.02 -16.40
N GLU A 170 -15.12 -1.58 -16.44
CA GLU A 170 -16.19 -1.05 -17.28
C GLU A 170 -16.66 0.33 -16.83
N ASP A 171 -16.67 0.60 -15.53
CA ASP A 171 -16.99 1.92 -15.01
C ASP A 171 -15.89 2.95 -15.30
N TYR A 172 -14.62 2.54 -15.18
CA TYR A 172 -13.48 3.37 -15.57
C TYR A 172 -13.51 3.71 -17.06
N LYS A 173 -13.81 2.75 -17.95
CA LYS A 173 -13.96 2.99 -19.39
C LYS A 173 -15.04 4.03 -19.68
N ARG A 174 -16.23 3.87 -19.08
CA ARG A 174 -17.36 4.80 -19.23
C ARG A 174 -17.02 6.20 -18.75
N ARG A 175 -16.37 6.34 -17.58
CA ARG A 175 -15.98 7.65 -17.04
C ARG A 175 -14.87 8.30 -17.87
N ARG A 176 -13.94 7.51 -18.42
CA ARG A 176 -12.88 7.97 -19.33
C ARG A 176 -13.44 8.62 -20.59
N GLU A 177 -14.61 8.21 -21.09
CA GLU A 177 -15.24 8.80 -22.29
C GLU A 177 -15.55 10.30 -22.12
N ARG A 178 -15.58 10.80 -20.87
CA ARG A 178 -15.73 12.23 -20.60
C ARG A 178 -14.48 13.04 -20.97
N PHE A 179 -13.32 12.41 -21.16
CA PHE A 179 -12.03 13.07 -21.37
C PHE A 179 -11.56 12.95 -22.83
N SER A 180 -10.91 13.98 -23.35
CA SER A 180 -10.17 13.87 -24.61
C SER A 180 -8.95 12.97 -24.45
N THR A 181 -8.35 12.55 -25.56
CA THR A 181 -7.11 11.76 -25.51
C THR A 181 -5.97 12.54 -24.85
N GLU A 182 -5.83 13.83 -25.16
CA GLU A 182 -4.79 14.69 -24.55
C GLU A 182 -5.02 14.87 -23.05
N GLU A 183 -6.26 15.13 -22.63
CA GLU A 183 -6.62 15.21 -21.21
C GLU A 183 -6.31 13.89 -20.50
N TRP A 184 -6.67 12.75 -21.10
CA TRP A 184 -6.44 11.45 -20.49
C TRP A 184 -4.96 11.10 -20.37
N LEU A 185 -4.13 11.49 -21.35
CA LEU A 185 -2.67 11.38 -21.23
C LEU A 185 -2.15 12.18 -20.02
N ASP A 186 -2.70 13.37 -19.77
CA ASP A 186 -2.32 14.20 -18.62
C ASP A 186 -2.75 13.58 -17.29
N VAL A 187 -3.96 12.99 -17.25
CA VAL A 187 -4.44 12.21 -16.10
C VAL A 187 -3.50 11.04 -15.79
N LEU A 188 -3.11 10.26 -16.81
CA LEU A 188 -2.21 9.12 -16.63
C LEU A 188 -0.83 9.55 -16.14
N MET A 189 -0.28 10.63 -16.71
CA MET A 189 1.01 11.18 -16.27
C MET A 189 0.98 11.64 -14.82
N ASN A 190 -0.08 12.36 -14.42
CA ASN A 190 -0.28 12.76 -13.02
C ASN A 190 -0.45 11.54 -12.10
N SER A 191 -1.13 10.50 -12.57
CA SER A 191 -1.30 9.23 -11.87
C SER A 191 0.04 8.52 -11.61
N LEU A 192 0.99 8.61 -12.55
CA LEU A 192 2.38 8.14 -12.37
C LEU A 192 3.21 9.06 -11.44
N GLY A 193 2.67 10.20 -11.04
CA GLY A 193 3.31 11.20 -10.20
C GLY A 193 4.18 12.19 -10.96
N MET A 194 3.96 12.34 -12.27
CA MET A 194 4.68 13.26 -13.15
C MET A 194 3.84 14.52 -13.40
N ASN A 195 4.47 15.69 -13.52
CA ASN A 195 3.77 16.90 -13.93
C ASN A 195 3.58 16.89 -15.47
N PRO A 196 2.37 16.73 -16.02
CA PRO A 196 2.17 16.66 -17.47
C PRO A 196 2.59 17.93 -18.22
N ALA A 197 2.57 19.10 -17.57
CA ALA A 197 2.85 20.38 -18.21
C ALA A 197 4.31 20.54 -18.68
N VAL A 198 5.25 19.77 -18.12
CA VAL A 198 6.68 19.84 -18.48
C VAL A 198 7.08 18.85 -19.58
N TYR A 199 6.15 18.05 -20.09
CA TYR A 199 6.42 17.01 -21.08
C TYR A 199 5.71 17.29 -22.40
N SER A 200 6.40 17.03 -23.52
CA SER A 200 5.74 16.94 -24.82
C SER A 200 4.89 15.67 -24.92
N GLU A 201 3.93 15.62 -25.85
CA GLU A 201 3.08 14.45 -26.07
C GLU A 201 3.90 13.16 -26.29
N ARG A 202 4.95 13.23 -27.11
CA ARG A 202 5.88 12.11 -27.32
C ARG A 202 6.52 11.64 -26.02
N GLN A 203 6.95 12.57 -25.16
CA GLN A 203 7.52 12.20 -23.86
C GLN A 203 6.48 11.55 -22.95
N LYS A 204 5.24 12.06 -22.91
CA LYS A 204 4.14 11.44 -22.14
C LYS A 204 3.90 9.99 -22.58
N LEU A 205 3.82 9.74 -23.89
CA LEU A 205 3.66 8.40 -24.45
C LEU A 205 4.82 7.46 -24.07
N LEU A 206 6.06 7.95 -24.08
CA LEU A 206 7.22 7.16 -23.65
C LEU A 206 7.22 6.83 -22.15
N TYR A 207 6.68 7.70 -21.31
CA TYR A 207 6.51 7.39 -19.89
C TYR A 207 5.40 6.37 -19.66
N ILE A 208 4.28 6.51 -20.35
CA ILE A 208 3.13 5.60 -20.25
C ILE A 208 3.48 4.22 -20.81
N SER A 209 4.33 4.11 -21.83
CA SER A 209 4.74 2.81 -22.40
C SER A 209 5.45 1.90 -21.39
N ARG A 210 5.99 2.45 -20.30
CA ARG A 210 6.54 1.66 -19.18
C ARG A 210 5.49 0.81 -18.47
N LEU A 211 4.20 1.11 -18.65
CA LEU A 211 3.09 0.33 -18.11
C LEU A 211 2.73 -0.90 -18.97
N ILE A 212 3.20 -0.97 -20.22
CA ILE A 212 2.83 -2.05 -21.16
C ILE A 212 3.09 -3.45 -20.56
N PRO A 213 4.23 -3.73 -19.90
CA PRO A 213 4.47 -5.06 -19.30
C PRO A 213 3.49 -5.44 -18.19
N LEU A 214 2.74 -4.48 -17.63
CA LEU A 214 1.77 -4.73 -16.57
C LEU A 214 0.38 -5.07 -17.12
N VAL A 215 0.08 -4.69 -18.36
CA VAL A 215 -1.25 -4.83 -18.98
C VAL A 215 -1.26 -5.81 -20.14
N GLU A 216 -0.10 -6.06 -20.76
CA GLU A 216 0.07 -7.00 -21.86
C GLU A 216 0.91 -8.21 -21.43
N GLN A 217 0.42 -9.41 -21.74
CA GLN A 217 1.17 -10.64 -21.48
C GLN A 217 2.34 -10.79 -22.46
N ASN A 218 3.41 -11.45 -22.01
CA ASN A 218 4.58 -11.80 -22.83
C ASN A 218 5.37 -10.59 -23.40
N VAL A 219 5.31 -9.42 -22.75
CA VAL A 219 6.12 -8.26 -23.12
C VAL A 219 7.34 -8.14 -22.22
N ASN A 220 8.53 -8.15 -22.83
CA ASN A 220 9.79 -7.83 -22.16
C ASN A 220 10.20 -6.41 -22.50
N PHE A 221 10.52 -5.59 -21.49
CA PHE A 221 10.89 -4.19 -21.66
C PHE A 221 12.25 -3.93 -21.02
N VAL A 222 13.15 -3.29 -21.77
CA VAL A 222 14.48 -2.90 -21.28
C VAL A 222 14.64 -1.40 -21.43
N GLU A 223 14.84 -0.70 -20.32
CA GLU A 223 15.12 0.73 -20.30
C GLU A 223 16.54 1.01 -19.83
N LEU A 224 17.38 1.52 -20.74
CA LEU A 224 18.75 1.91 -20.44
C LEU A 224 18.83 3.42 -20.24
N GLY A 225 19.53 3.85 -19.19
CA GLY A 225 19.88 5.26 -19.05
C GLY A 225 20.67 5.56 -17.77
N PRO A 226 21.04 6.83 -17.57
CA PRO A 226 21.82 7.28 -16.41
C PRO A 226 21.15 7.01 -15.05
N ARG A 227 21.90 7.04 -13.96
CA ARG A 227 21.30 6.97 -12.61
C ARG A 227 20.34 8.16 -12.38
N ALA A 228 19.38 7.97 -11.47
CA ALA A 228 18.42 8.99 -11.04
C ALA A 228 17.40 9.50 -12.09
N THR A 229 17.19 8.81 -13.21
CA THR A 229 16.15 9.19 -14.20
C THR A 229 14.77 8.57 -13.94
N GLY A 230 14.49 8.13 -12.71
CA GLY A 230 13.18 7.57 -12.34
C GLY A 230 12.83 6.20 -12.93
N LYS A 231 13.77 5.46 -13.54
CA LYS A 231 13.53 4.14 -14.14
C LYS A 231 12.86 3.13 -13.20
N SER A 232 13.38 3.04 -11.98
CA SER A 232 12.84 2.13 -10.95
C SER A 232 11.70 2.75 -10.15
N PHE A 233 11.25 3.97 -10.47
CA PHE A 233 10.25 4.66 -9.68
C PHE A 233 8.88 4.01 -9.84
N LEU A 234 8.46 3.76 -11.08
CA LEU A 234 7.17 3.14 -11.38
C LEU A 234 7.07 1.75 -10.74
N PHE A 235 8.04 0.87 -11.02
CA PHE A 235 8.07 -0.51 -10.50
C PHE A 235 8.10 -0.63 -8.98
N ARG A 236 8.53 0.41 -8.25
CA ARG A 236 8.54 0.41 -6.77
C ARG A 236 7.26 0.96 -6.14
N ASN A 237 6.44 1.67 -6.91
CA ASN A 237 5.27 2.39 -6.39
C ASN A 237 3.94 1.87 -6.95
N ILE A 238 3.97 0.76 -7.69
CA ILE A 238 2.76 0.04 -8.09
C ILE A 238 2.26 -0.77 -6.89
N SER A 239 0.96 -0.71 -6.64
CA SER A 239 0.26 -1.65 -5.76
C SER A 239 -0.02 -2.95 -6.54
N TYR A 240 0.31 -4.09 -5.95
CA TYR A 240 -0.10 -5.41 -6.45
C TYR A 240 -1.51 -5.74 -5.99
#